data_AF-A0A494YVQ5-F1
#
_entry.id   AF-A0A494YVQ5-F1
#
_cell.length_a   1.000
_cell.length_b   1.000
_cell.length_c   1.000
_cell.angle_alpha   90.00
_cell.angle_beta   90.00
_cell.angle_gamma   90.00
#
_symmetry.space_group_name_H-M   'P 1'
#
loop_
_entity.id
_entity.type
_entity.pdbx_description
1 polymer ?
#
loop_
_entity_poly.entity_id
_entity_poly.type
_entity_poly.pdbx_seq_one_letter_code
_entity_poly.pdbx_strand_id
1 'polypeptide(L)'
;MKHSVPDNFLSYICGKLLGDGCIILQPGRKPRFQFIHTVSDLEWCQYCYEQLSPYLPLNPPTYRKTNDIRISKGFTESYMVQSKTSEIITYLESVWYTDQRKKIIPFDFLEKHLDERALAWWYLDDGHLKINNNTPKKIILSTDNFSNSENRVLIDVLQQKFSLYFSIDGQNRLILYDQLQIYYFYKLVKPFLHQSMIRKMINTQVTTTNTPPKRTTIYLPKEINLSKPTREINNILDSLPLLHAIACDRDSYIYYYKKYFLQLKDVADTKSYQIKIDEKHWHIIQSIKSVTGLNNSQIATICLTFKINKIP
;
A
#
# COMPACT_ATOMS: atom_id res chain seq x y z
N MET A 1 -2.09 35.85 -10.01
CA MET A 1 -2.52 35.60 -8.61
C MET A 1 -1.81 34.35 -8.11
N LYS A 2 -0.90 34.48 -7.15
CA LYS A 2 -0.28 33.33 -6.46
C LYS A 2 -1.28 32.81 -5.42
N HIS A 3 -2.28 32.05 -5.87
CA HIS A 3 -2.95 31.14 -4.95
C HIS A 3 -1.95 30.02 -4.68
N SER A 4 -1.40 29.97 -3.47
CA SER A 4 -0.62 28.84 -3.00
C SER A 4 -1.52 27.62 -3.10
N VAL A 5 -1.27 26.79 -4.12
CA VAL A 5 -1.94 25.52 -4.28
C VAL A 5 -1.67 24.71 -3.01
N PRO A 6 -2.70 24.29 -2.26
CA PRO A 6 -2.48 23.53 -1.03
C PRO A 6 -1.69 22.25 -1.31
N ASP A 7 -0.76 21.88 -0.44
CA ASP A 7 0.16 20.75 -0.64
C ASP A 7 -0.59 19.44 -0.96
N ASN A 8 -1.81 19.26 -0.46
CA ASN A 8 -2.62 18.07 -0.71
C ASN A 8 -3.06 17.88 -2.17
N PHE A 9 -3.18 18.96 -2.97
CA PHE A 9 -3.56 18.87 -4.38
C PHE A 9 -2.48 18.16 -5.20
N LEU A 10 -1.22 18.55 -5.00
CA LEU A 10 -0.11 17.96 -5.75
C LEU A 10 0.08 16.49 -5.38
N SER A 11 -0.25 16.09 -4.15
CA SER A 11 -0.31 14.67 -3.76
C SER A 11 -1.41 13.91 -4.53
N TYR A 12 -2.62 14.47 -4.63
CA TYR A 12 -3.69 13.85 -5.43
C TYR A 12 -3.32 13.72 -6.91
N ILE A 13 -2.73 14.77 -7.48
CA ILE A 13 -2.25 14.75 -8.86
C ILE A 13 -1.12 13.75 -9.06
N CYS A 14 -0.17 13.66 -8.13
CA CYS A 14 0.89 12.66 -8.15
C CYS A 14 0.31 11.25 -8.20
N GLY A 15 -0.64 10.93 -7.32
CA GLY A 15 -1.32 9.65 -7.31
C GLY A 15 -2.09 9.36 -8.60
N LYS A 16 -2.85 10.33 -9.12
CA LYS A 16 -3.57 10.15 -10.40
C LYS A 16 -2.64 9.99 -11.58
N LEU A 17 -1.58 10.78 -11.69
CA LEU A 17 -0.65 10.68 -12.80
C LEU A 17 0.27 9.46 -12.66
N LEU A 18 0.38 8.80 -11.51
CA LEU A 18 0.94 7.44 -11.46
C LEU A 18 -0.08 6.37 -11.87
N GLY A 19 -1.37 6.64 -11.67
CA GLY A 19 -2.50 5.78 -12.01
C GLY A 19 -3.21 6.14 -13.33
N ASP A 20 -4.55 6.15 -13.26
CA ASP A 20 -5.49 6.32 -14.39
C ASP A 20 -5.52 7.73 -15.00
N GLY A 21 -4.83 8.70 -14.38
CA GLY A 21 -4.73 10.07 -14.86
C GLY A 21 -3.77 10.21 -16.04
N CYS A 22 -4.19 10.94 -17.05
CA CYS A 22 -3.36 11.33 -18.19
C CYS A 22 -3.52 12.81 -18.56
N ILE A 23 -2.58 13.31 -19.36
CA ILE A 23 -2.66 14.65 -19.94
C ILE A 23 -2.64 14.52 -21.46
N ILE A 24 -3.74 14.94 -22.08
CA ILE A 24 -3.93 14.85 -23.52
C ILE A 24 -3.52 16.16 -24.16
N LEU A 25 -2.63 16.09 -25.14
CA LEU A 25 -2.24 17.19 -26.01
C LEU A 25 -2.56 16.83 -27.46
N GLN A 26 -3.55 17.50 -28.05
CA GLN A 26 -3.88 17.35 -29.46
C GLN A 26 -3.10 18.38 -30.29
N PRO A 27 -2.75 18.07 -31.56
CA PRO A 27 -2.06 19.03 -32.42
C PRO A 27 -2.77 20.39 -32.47
N GLY A 28 -2.03 21.47 -32.26
CA GLY A 28 -2.55 22.85 -32.25
C GLY A 28 -3.46 23.21 -31.08
N ARG A 29 -3.55 22.38 -30.03
CA ARG A 29 -4.39 22.63 -28.84
C ARG A 29 -3.55 22.66 -27.57
N LYS A 30 -4.08 23.30 -26.53
CA LYS A 30 -3.48 23.28 -25.18
C LYS A 30 -3.79 21.95 -24.46
N PRO A 31 -2.93 21.52 -23.52
CA PRO A 31 -3.10 20.25 -22.83
C PRO A 31 -4.32 20.25 -21.91
N ARG A 32 -4.91 19.07 -21.72
CA ARG A 32 -6.05 18.82 -20.83
C ARG A 32 -5.80 17.59 -19.98
N PHE A 33 -6.00 17.71 -18.67
CA PHE A 33 -5.97 16.58 -17.75
C PHE A 33 -7.25 15.76 -17.89
N GLN A 34 -7.13 14.44 -17.79
CA GLN A 34 -8.22 13.49 -17.89
C GLN A 34 -7.97 12.28 -16.99
N PHE A 35 -9.05 11.71 -16.46
CA PHE A 35 -9.07 10.34 -15.95
C PHE A 35 -10.36 9.65 -16.35
N ILE A 36 -10.32 8.32 -16.44
CA ILE A 36 -11.44 7.48 -16.85
C ILE A 36 -11.54 6.33 -15.87
N HIS A 37 -12.75 6.07 -15.37
CA HIS A 37 -13.02 4.92 -14.50
C HIS A 37 -14.17 4.09 -15.08
N THR A 38 -14.19 2.78 -14.81
CA THR A 38 -15.28 1.90 -15.21
C THR A 38 -16.58 2.30 -14.51
N VAL A 39 -17.74 1.88 -15.04
CA VAL A 39 -19.04 2.15 -14.39
C VAL A 39 -19.10 1.61 -12.96
N SER A 40 -18.44 0.48 -12.66
CA SER A 40 -18.37 -0.09 -11.31
C SER A 40 -17.71 0.83 -10.29
N ASP A 41 -16.85 1.74 -10.76
CA ASP A 41 -16.00 2.59 -9.93
C ASP A 41 -16.48 4.07 -10.03
N LEU A 42 -17.77 4.30 -10.38
CA LEU A 42 -18.36 5.65 -10.49
C LEU A 42 -18.20 6.47 -9.21
N GLU A 43 -18.46 5.89 -8.03
CA GLU A 43 -18.31 6.61 -6.76
C GLU A 43 -16.86 7.05 -6.53
N TRP A 44 -15.88 6.23 -6.95
CA TRP A 44 -14.47 6.64 -6.93
C TRP A 44 -14.19 7.77 -7.91
N CYS A 45 -14.77 7.71 -9.11
CA CYS A 45 -14.68 8.77 -10.12
C CYS A 45 -15.23 10.11 -9.60
N GLN A 46 -16.39 10.08 -8.95
CA GLN A 46 -17.04 11.25 -8.34
C GLN A 46 -16.17 11.84 -7.22
N TYR A 47 -15.68 11.00 -6.31
CA TYR A 47 -14.77 11.44 -5.25
C TYR A 47 -13.50 12.10 -5.82
N CYS A 48 -12.90 11.53 -6.86
CA CYS A 48 -11.73 12.11 -7.51
C CYS A 48 -12.04 13.48 -8.12
N TYR A 49 -13.20 13.62 -8.77
CA TYR A 49 -13.67 14.91 -9.30
C TYR A 49 -13.86 15.94 -8.19
N GLU A 50 -14.51 15.57 -7.08
CA GLU A 50 -14.77 16.48 -5.95
C GLU A 50 -13.47 16.97 -5.29
N GLN A 51 -12.48 16.10 -5.13
CA GLN A 51 -11.19 16.48 -4.53
C GLN A 51 -10.34 17.36 -5.47
N LEU A 52 -10.48 17.23 -6.79
CA LEU A 52 -9.65 17.94 -7.78
C LEU A 52 -10.31 19.20 -8.37
N SER A 53 -11.64 19.26 -8.43
CA SER A 53 -12.39 20.38 -9.04
C SER A 53 -12.19 21.76 -8.38
N PRO A 54 -11.83 21.88 -7.08
CA PRO A 54 -11.45 23.17 -6.51
C PRO A 54 -10.16 23.75 -7.10
N TYR A 55 -9.32 22.92 -7.70
CA TYR A 55 -7.96 23.29 -8.14
C TYR A 55 -7.78 23.21 -9.66
N LEU A 56 -8.59 22.37 -10.33
CA LEU A 56 -8.59 22.20 -11.77
C LEU A 56 -9.96 22.53 -12.35
N PRO A 57 -10.02 23.15 -13.54
CA PRO A 57 -11.29 23.44 -14.20
C PRO A 57 -11.89 22.18 -14.83
N LEU A 58 -12.35 21.24 -14.00
CA LEU A 58 -12.90 19.95 -14.42
C LEU A 58 -14.35 20.07 -14.88
N ASN A 59 -14.71 19.33 -15.93
CA ASN A 59 -16.11 19.04 -16.22
C ASN A 59 -16.55 17.82 -15.38
N PRO A 60 -17.82 17.72 -14.98
CA PRO A 60 -18.31 16.59 -14.19
C PRO A 60 -18.17 15.25 -14.93
N PRO A 61 -18.16 14.11 -14.20
CA PRO A 61 -18.08 12.79 -14.79
C PRO A 61 -19.14 12.56 -15.87
N THR A 62 -18.70 12.23 -17.08
CA THR A 62 -19.56 12.01 -18.25
C THR A 62 -19.54 10.53 -18.63
N TYR A 63 -20.71 9.89 -18.70
CA TYR A 63 -20.84 8.50 -19.14
C TYR A 63 -20.37 8.33 -20.60
N ARG A 64 -19.64 7.25 -20.86
CA ARG A 64 -19.18 6.85 -22.18
C ARG A 64 -19.39 5.36 -22.38
N LYS A 65 -19.92 5.02 -23.56
CA LYS A 65 -19.99 3.66 -24.09
C LYS A 65 -19.10 3.56 -25.32
N THR A 66 -18.10 2.69 -25.28
CA THR A 66 -17.10 2.55 -26.35
C THR A 66 -17.14 1.13 -26.88
N ASN A 67 -17.21 0.97 -28.20
CA ASN A 67 -17.12 -0.35 -28.82
C ASN A 67 -15.75 -0.98 -28.52
N ASP A 68 -15.76 -2.21 -28.03
CA ASP A 68 -14.55 -2.96 -27.71
C ASP A 68 -14.72 -4.42 -28.13
N ILE A 69 -14.10 -4.75 -29.26
CA ILE A 69 -14.17 -6.08 -29.87
C ILE A 69 -13.50 -7.17 -29.03
N ARG A 70 -12.66 -6.78 -28.04
CA ARG A 70 -11.97 -7.73 -27.16
C ARG A 70 -12.90 -8.26 -26.07
N ILE A 71 -14.03 -7.60 -25.83
CA ILE A 71 -15.00 -7.94 -24.79
C ILE A 71 -16.20 -8.64 -25.43
N SER A 72 -16.66 -9.75 -24.85
CA SER A 72 -17.80 -10.53 -25.36
C SER A 72 -19.08 -9.70 -25.55
N LYS A 73 -19.31 -8.70 -24.68
CA LYS A 73 -20.43 -7.74 -24.77
C LYS A 73 -20.33 -6.81 -25.99
N GLY A 74 -19.17 -6.72 -26.65
CA GLY A 74 -18.88 -5.84 -27.79
C GLY A 74 -18.63 -4.37 -27.42
N PHE A 75 -18.72 -4.01 -26.13
CA PHE A 75 -18.48 -2.64 -25.66
C PHE A 75 -18.03 -2.60 -24.19
N THR A 76 -17.39 -1.49 -23.84
CA THR A 76 -17.06 -1.10 -22.46
C THR A 76 -17.82 0.16 -22.08
N GLU A 77 -18.08 0.31 -20.78
CA GLU A 77 -18.80 1.45 -20.22
C GLU A 77 -17.92 2.09 -19.15
N SER A 78 -17.85 3.42 -19.14
CA SER A 78 -16.96 4.19 -18.26
C SER A 78 -17.52 5.58 -17.98
N TYR A 79 -16.95 6.25 -16.99
CA TYR A 79 -17.12 7.67 -16.74
C TYR A 79 -15.80 8.38 -16.98
N MET A 80 -15.85 9.48 -17.72
CA MET A 80 -14.70 10.29 -18.06
C MET A 80 -14.84 11.66 -17.42
N VAL A 81 -13.78 12.10 -16.75
CA VAL A 81 -13.62 13.48 -16.27
C VAL A 81 -12.49 14.11 -17.07
N GLN A 82 -12.76 15.28 -17.65
CA GLN A 82 -11.77 16.01 -18.44
C GLN A 82 -11.80 17.48 -18.07
N SER A 83 -10.60 18.06 -17.92
CA SER A 83 -10.43 19.47 -17.63
C SER A 83 -10.61 20.35 -18.87
N LYS A 84 -10.93 21.62 -18.63
CA LYS A 84 -10.54 22.72 -19.52
C LYS A 84 -9.02 22.94 -19.43
N THR A 85 -8.50 23.83 -20.27
CA THR A 85 -7.06 24.15 -20.29
C THR A 85 -6.70 25.05 -19.12
N SER A 86 -5.54 24.85 -18.49
CA SER A 86 -5.01 25.74 -17.45
C SER A 86 -3.48 25.72 -17.44
N GLU A 87 -2.87 26.76 -16.85
CA GLU A 87 -1.41 26.85 -16.74
C GLU A 87 -0.81 25.71 -15.92
N ILE A 88 -1.46 25.31 -14.82
CA ILE A 88 -1.00 24.18 -14.00
C ILE A 88 -1.02 22.87 -14.79
N ILE A 89 -1.97 22.67 -15.70
CA ILE A 89 -1.99 21.48 -16.57
C ILE A 89 -0.85 21.54 -17.58
N THR A 90 -0.56 22.71 -18.15
CA THR A 90 0.60 22.89 -19.04
C THR A 90 1.92 22.59 -18.31
N TYR A 91 2.04 23.04 -17.06
CA TYR A 91 3.20 22.69 -16.24
C TYR A 91 3.29 21.18 -15.99
N LEU A 92 2.22 20.55 -15.50
CA LEU A 92 2.21 19.10 -15.24
C LEU A 92 2.52 18.30 -16.51
N GLU A 93 2.04 18.76 -17.66
CA GLU A 93 2.35 18.16 -18.96
C GLU A 93 3.86 18.17 -19.22
N SER A 94 4.52 19.32 -19.09
CA SER A 94 5.98 19.46 -19.29
C SER A 94 6.83 18.63 -18.32
N VAL A 95 6.28 18.26 -17.16
CA VAL A 95 6.97 17.46 -16.14
C VAL A 95 6.79 15.96 -16.39
N TRP A 96 5.58 15.54 -16.79
CA TRP A 96 5.20 14.12 -16.86
C TRP A 96 5.33 13.50 -18.26
N TYR A 97 5.56 14.31 -19.31
CA TYR A 97 5.61 13.83 -20.68
C TYR A 97 6.85 14.35 -21.41
N THR A 98 7.44 13.50 -22.25
CA THR A 98 8.49 13.92 -23.18
C THR A 98 7.90 14.63 -24.40
N ASP A 99 8.77 15.27 -25.20
CA ASP A 99 8.40 15.87 -26.48
C ASP A 99 7.75 14.87 -27.44
N GLN A 100 8.11 13.58 -27.35
CA GLN A 100 7.51 12.48 -28.12
C GLN A 100 6.18 11.98 -27.54
N ARG A 101 5.59 12.73 -26.59
CA ARG A 101 4.31 12.44 -25.93
C ARG A 101 4.31 11.15 -25.10
N LYS A 102 5.47 10.62 -24.74
CA LYS A 102 5.59 9.47 -23.85
C LYS A 102 5.52 9.94 -22.40
N LYS A 103 4.62 9.33 -21.60
CA LYS A 103 4.55 9.54 -20.16
C LYS A 103 5.81 8.96 -19.49
N ILE A 104 6.39 9.70 -18.57
CA ILE A 104 7.59 9.32 -17.80
C ILE A 104 7.32 9.42 -16.30
N ILE A 105 8.22 8.88 -15.48
CA ILE A 105 8.21 9.11 -14.02
C ILE A 105 9.10 10.31 -13.67
N PRO A 106 8.54 11.46 -13.26
CA PRO A 106 9.32 12.61 -12.84
C PRO A 106 9.78 12.47 -11.38
N PHE A 107 10.94 11.85 -11.16
CA PHE A 107 11.43 11.54 -9.80
C PHE A 107 11.53 12.75 -8.87
N ASP A 108 11.97 13.91 -9.35
CA ASP A 108 12.00 15.16 -8.56
C ASP A 108 10.61 15.62 -8.10
N PHE A 109 9.57 15.32 -8.89
CA PHE A 109 8.19 15.60 -8.53
C PHE A 109 7.68 14.59 -7.49
N LEU A 110 8.01 13.30 -7.66
CA LEU A 110 7.68 12.24 -6.69
C LEU A 110 8.36 12.48 -5.33
N GLU A 111 9.60 12.95 -5.32
CA GLU A 111 10.33 13.27 -4.09
C GLU A 111 9.55 14.28 -3.22
N LYS A 112 8.88 15.25 -3.86
CA LYS A 112 8.11 16.30 -3.18
C LYS A 112 6.66 15.91 -2.90
N HIS A 113 6.04 15.13 -3.79
CA HIS A 113 4.57 14.98 -3.79
C HIS A 113 4.07 13.54 -3.66
N LEU A 114 4.94 12.53 -3.71
CA LEU A 114 4.56 11.15 -3.39
C LEU A 114 4.51 10.96 -1.87
N ASP A 115 3.39 11.32 -1.25
CA ASP A 115 3.08 11.03 0.16
C ASP A 115 2.15 9.80 0.29
N GLU A 116 1.69 9.50 1.50
CA GLU A 116 0.78 8.37 1.76
C GLU A 116 -0.57 8.50 1.02
N ARG A 117 -1.02 9.73 0.77
CA ARG A 117 -2.26 10.03 0.03
C ARG A 117 -2.07 9.79 -1.47
N ALA A 118 -0.95 10.24 -2.02
CA ALA A 118 -0.57 9.95 -3.40
C ALA A 118 -0.42 8.44 -3.63
N LEU A 119 0.24 7.74 -2.69
CA LEU A 119 0.38 6.28 -2.73
C LEU A 119 -1.00 5.58 -2.67
N ALA A 120 -1.91 6.05 -1.84
CA ALA A 120 -3.27 5.51 -1.75
C ALA A 120 -4.04 5.71 -3.06
N TRP A 121 -3.98 6.90 -3.65
CA TRP A 121 -4.66 7.21 -4.92
C TRP A 121 -4.12 6.38 -6.08
N TRP A 122 -2.79 6.26 -6.18
CA TRP A 122 -2.16 5.40 -7.17
C TRP A 122 -2.59 3.93 -6.99
N TYR A 123 -2.63 3.45 -5.75
CA TYR A 123 -3.11 2.10 -5.44
C TYR A 123 -4.59 1.88 -5.76
N LEU A 124 -5.44 2.87 -5.53
CA LEU A 124 -6.86 2.77 -5.86
C LEU A 124 -7.10 2.70 -7.37
N ASP A 125 -6.32 3.43 -8.16
CA ASP A 125 -6.35 3.33 -9.62
C ASP A 125 -5.70 2.00 -10.07
N ASP A 126 -4.37 1.94 -10.09
CA ASP A 126 -3.59 0.88 -10.73
C ASP A 126 -3.13 -0.26 -9.81
N GLY A 127 -3.54 -0.22 -8.54
CA GLY A 127 -3.22 -1.28 -7.60
C GLY A 127 -4.07 -2.54 -7.73
N HIS A 128 -3.64 -3.63 -7.11
CA HIS A 128 -4.46 -4.81 -6.96
C HIS A 128 -4.06 -5.56 -5.69
N LEU A 129 -5.06 -5.96 -4.90
CA LEU A 129 -4.89 -6.81 -3.74
C LEU A 129 -5.33 -8.24 -4.07
N LYS A 130 -4.38 -9.16 -4.09
CA LYS A 130 -4.69 -10.58 -4.22
C LYS A 130 -4.97 -11.14 -2.83
N ILE A 131 -6.17 -11.65 -2.61
CA ILE A 131 -6.58 -12.34 -1.37
C ILE A 131 -6.82 -13.82 -1.68
N ASN A 132 -6.42 -14.71 -0.77
CA ASN A 132 -6.79 -16.13 -0.80
C ASN A 132 -7.15 -16.56 0.63
N ASN A 133 -8.34 -17.16 0.81
CA ASN A 133 -8.89 -17.58 2.11
C ASN A 133 -8.79 -16.46 3.17
N ASN A 134 -9.30 -15.26 2.83
CA ASN A 134 -9.24 -14.04 3.65
C ASN A 134 -7.83 -13.58 4.06
N THR A 135 -6.78 -14.16 3.49
CA THR A 135 -5.40 -13.77 3.74
C THR A 135 -4.86 -12.99 2.54
N PRO A 136 -4.39 -11.75 2.71
CA PRO A 136 -3.65 -11.03 1.67
C PRO A 136 -2.47 -11.86 1.18
N LYS A 137 -2.21 -11.92 -0.12
CA LYS A 137 -1.08 -12.69 -0.69
C LYS A 137 -0.07 -11.80 -1.37
N LYS A 138 -0.54 -10.75 -2.04
CA LYS A 138 0.31 -9.72 -2.62
C LYS A 138 -0.46 -8.47 -2.94
N ILE A 139 0.25 -7.35 -2.95
CA ILE A 139 -0.16 -6.12 -3.61
C ILE A 139 0.61 -6.00 -4.92
N ILE A 140 -0.08 -5.60 -5.99
CA ILE A 140 0.51 -5.32 -7.30
C ILE A 140 0.22 -3.86 -7.61
N LEU A 141 1.17 -3.12 -8.15
CA LEU A 141 0.96 -1.80 -8.75
C LEU A 141 1.28 -1.91 -10.25
N SER A 142 0.27 -1.73 -11.09
CA SER A 142 0.38 -1.85 -12.54
C SER A 142 1.21 -0.67 -13.08
N THR A 143 2.39 -1.00 -13.58
CA THR A 143 3.46 -0.05 -13.97
C THR A 143 4.17 -0.51 -15.23
N ASP A 144 3.55 -1.45 -15.92
CA ASP A 144 4.01 -2.07 -17.16
C ASP A 144 4.13 -1.06 -18.32
N ASN A 145 3.48 0.10 -18.21
CA ASN A 145 3.62 1.22 -19.15
C ASN A 145 4.93 2.03 -18.98
N PHE A 146 5.59 1.95 -17.82
CA PHE A 146 6.90 2.59 -17.59
C PHE A 146 8.04 1.64 -17.96
N SER A 147 9.23 2.17 -18.22
CA SER A 147 10.40 1.33 -18.50
C SER A 147 10.86 0.55 -17.28
N ASN A 148 11.59 -0.56 -17.49
CA ASN A 148 12.17 -1.32 -16.38
C ASN A 148 13.14 -0.48 -15.54
N SER A 149 13.91 0.41 -16.18
CA SER A 149 14.80 1.34 -15.48
C SER A 149 14.04 2.33 -14.60
N GLU A 150 12.94 2.90 -15.10
CA GLU A 150 12.07 3.77 -14.30
C GLU A 150 11.48 3.01 -13.11
N ASN A 151 11.01 1.78 -13.32
CA ASN A 151 10.45 0.97 -12.24
C ASN A 151 11.48 0.57 -11.18
N ARG A 152 12.76 0.40 -11.53
CA ARG A 152 13.83 0.17 -10.54
C ARG A 152 14.04 1.40 -9.66
N VAL A 153 14.15 2.59 -10.25
CA VAL A 153 14.27 3.84 -9.48
C VAL A 153 13.01 4.10 -8.65
N LEU A 154 11.83 3.77 -9.17
CA LEU A 154 10.56 3.88 -8.43
C LEU A 154 10.54 2.98 -7.20
N ILE A 155 11.09 1.76 -7.29
CA ILE A 155 11.24 0.87 -6.12
C ILE A 155 12.16 1.51 -5.08
N ASP A 156 13.27 2.10 -5.49
CA ASP A 156 14.19 2.78 -4.58
C ASP A 156 13.50 3.96 -3.87
N VAL A 157 12.72 4.76 -4.61
CA VAL A 157 11.90 5.85 -4.03
C VAL A 157 10.89 5.31 -3.01
N LEU A 158 10.18 4.22 -3.33
CA LEU A 158 9.22 3.60 -2.41
C LEU A 158 9.89 3.04 -1.15
N GLN A 159 11.08 2.47 -1.29
CA GLN A 159 11.87 1.99 -0.17
C GLN A 159 12.32 3.15 0.72
N GLN A 160 12.87 4.22 0.14
CA GLN A 160 13.37 5.37 0.90
C GLN A 160 12.24 6.13 1.61
N LYS A 161 11.13 6.40 0.92
CA LYS A 161 10.04 7.22 1.46
C LYS A 161 9.15 6.45 2.42
N PHE A 162 8.88 5.18 2.12
CA PHE A 162 7.87 4.40 2.83
C PHE A 162 8.42 3.15 3.50
N SER A 163 9.71 2.81 3.39
CA SER A 163 10.25 1.56 3.92
C SER A 163 9.53 0.32 3.37
N LEU A 164 9.13 0.38 2.09
CA LEU A 164 8.47 -0.68 1.36
C LEU A 164 9.37 -1.25 0.27
N TYR A 165 9.63 -2.55 0.35
CA TYR A 165 10.47 -3.31 -0.57
C TYR A 165 9.59 -4.04 -1.59
N PHE A 166 9.38 -3.40 -2.74
CA PHE A 166 8.73 -3.99 -3.90
C PHE A 166 9.74 -4.77 -4.76
N SER A 167 9.24 -5.70 -5.55
CA SER A 167 9.99 -6.42 -6.60
C SER A 167 9.32 -6.23 -7.95
N ILE A 168 10.05 -6.41 -9.04
CA ILE A 168 9.48 -6.38 -10.39
C ILE A 168 9.07 -7.80 -10.80
N ASP A 169 7.88 -7.94 -11.39
CA ASP A 169 7.41 -9.21 -11.94
C ASP A 169 7.70 -9.38 -13.45
N GLY A 170 7.31 -10.53 -14.01
CA GLY A 170 7.52 -10.83 -15.42
C GLY A 170 6.76 -9.93 -16.41
N GLN A 171 5.83 -9.08 -15.93
CA GLN A 171 5.11 -8.09 -16.73
C GLN A 171 5.63 -6.67 -16.49
N ASN A 172 6.79 -6.51 -15.83
CA ASN A 172 7.33 -5.22 -15.44
C ASN A 172 6.44 -4.43 -14.46
N ARG A 173 5.70 -5.13 -13.58
CA ARG A 173 4.88 -4.50 -12.52
C ARG A 173 5.57 -4.59 -11.18
N LEU A 174 5.29 -3.64 -10.29
CA LEU A 174 5.76 -3.66 -8.91
C LEU A 174 4.87 -4.60 -8.07
N ILE A 175 5.49 -5.51 -7.31
CA ILE A 175 4.80 -6.46 -6.42
C ILE A 175 5.38 -6.45 -5.01
N LEU A 176 4.49 -6.45 -4.03
CA LEU A 176 4.79 -6.64 -2.61
C LEU A 176 4.23 -8.00 -2.15
N TYR A 177 5.11 -8.93 -1.77
CA TYR A 177 4.73 -10.30 -1.35
C TYR A 177 4.75 -10.52 0.16
N ASP A 178 5.66 -9.83 0.85
CA ASP A 178 5.87 -10.04 2.29
C ASP A 178 4.63 -9.62 3.09
N GLN A 179 4.14 -10.50 3.96
CA GLN A 179 2.90 -10.27 4.71
C GLN A 179 3.01 -9.03 5.60
N LEU A 180 4.09 -8.92 6.37
CA LEU A 180 4.31 -7.80 7.26
C LEU A 180 4.31 -6.48 6.48
N GLN A 181 4.97 -6.44 5.31
CA GLN A 181 4.93 -5.27 4.44
C GLN A 181 3.56 -4.99 3.83
N ILE A 182 2.77 -6.01 3.47
CA ILE A 182 1.43 -5.81 2.91
C ILE A 182 0.51 -5.13 3.93
N TYR A 183 0.55 -5.58 5.18
CA TYR A 183 -0.23 -4.95 6.26
C TYR A 183 0.30 -3.55 6.60
N TYR A 184 1.61 -3.35 6.55
CA TYR A 184 2.21 -2.04 6.74
C TYR A 184 1.85 -1.05 5.62
N PHE A 185 1.94 -1.46 4.35
CA PHE A 185 1.42 -0.71 3.21
C PHE A 185 -0.03 -0.30 3.46
N TYR A 186 -0.88 -1.25 3.86
CA TYR A 186 -2.27 -0.99 4.13
C TYR A 186 -2.46 0.04 5.26
N LYS A 187 -1.68 -0.02 6.34
CA LYS A 187 -1.72 0.98 7.43
C LYS A 187 -1.33 2.39 6.96
N LEU A 188 -0.38 2.51 6.03
CA LEU A 188 -0.01 3.79 5.42
C LEU A 188 -1.18 4.39 4.63
N VAL A 189 -1.77 3.60 3.72
CA VAL A 189 -2.79 4.11 2.78
C VAL A 189 -4.21 4.15 3.34
N LYS A 190 -4.55 3.34 4.35
CA LYS A 190 -5.91 3.15 4.90
C LYS A 190 -6.66 4.46 5.17
N PRO A 191 -6.07 5.52 5.77
CA PRO A 191 -6.77 6.77 6.03
C PRO A 191 -7.28 7.49 4.76
N PHE A 192 -6.73 7.15 3.59
CA PHE A 192 -7.02 7.81 2.32
C PHE A 192 -7.75 6.88 1.33
N LEU A 193 -8.16 5.68 1.76
CA LEU A 193 -8.92 4.76 0.92
C LEU A 193 -10.40 5.17 0.88
N HIS A 194 -11.01 5.03 -0.30
CA HIS A 194 -12.45 5.28 -0.49
C HIS A 194 -13.24 3.98 -0.36
N GLN A 195 -14.40 4.03 0.32
CA GLN A 195 -15.16 2.82 0.67
C GLN A 195 -15.75 2.09 -0.55
N SER A 196 -16.04 2.82 -1.63
CA SER A 196 -16.47 2.22 -2.91
C SER A 196 -15.43 1.24 -3.49
N MET A 197 -14.17 1.35 -3.05
CA MET A 197 -13.05 0.52 -3.49
C MET A 197 -12.77 -0.63 -2.50
N ILE A 198 -13.81 -1.17 -1.85
CA ILE A 198 -13.69 -2.19 -0.80
C ILE A 198 -12.88 -3.43 -1.23
N ARG A 199 -12.90 -3.77 -2.52
CA ARG A 199 -12.09 -4.86 -3.13
C ARG A 199 -10.57 -4.67 -2.98
N LYS A 200 -10.12 -3.44 -2.69
CA LYS A 200 -8.71 -3.08 -2.45
C LYS A 200 -8.37 -3.08 -0.96
N MET A 201 -9.31 -3.39 -0.07
CA MET A 201 -9.13 -3.27 1.38
C MET A 201 -8.85 -4.64 2.02
N ILE A 202 -8.04 -4.64 3.09
CA ILE A 202 -7.78 -5.83 3.89
C ILE A 202 -8.84 -5.91 5.00
N ASN A 203 -9.51 -7.06 5.11
CA ASN A 203 -10.33 -7.37 6.27
C ASN A 203 -9.43 -7.78 7.45
N THR A 204 -9.44 -6.98 8.51
CA THR A 204 -8.61 -7.20 9.70
C THR A 204 -9.39 -7.85 10.85
N GLN A 205 -10.66 -8.22 10.65
CA GLN A 205 -11.46 -8.87 11.66
C GLN A 205 -10.92 -10.28 11.96
N VAL A 206 -10.81 -10.59 13.26
CA VAL A 206 -10.39 -11.92 13.73
C VAL A 206 -11.60 -12.85 13.64
N THR A 207 -11.55 -13.88 12.81
CA THR A 207 -12.45 -15.02 12.95
C THR A 207 -11.98 -15.86 14.14
N THR A 208 -12.72 -15.77 15.24
CA THR A 208 -12.38 -16.25 16.59
C THR A 208 -12.42 -17.77 16.79
N THR A 209 -12.39 -18.58 15.73
CA THR A 209 -12.86 -19.97 15.82
C THR A 209 -11.79 -21.02 16.06
N ASN A 210 -10.51 -20.66 16.15
CA ASN A 210 -9.44 -21.68 16.21
C ASN A 210 -8.90 -21.87 17.62
N THR A 211 -9.17 -23.04 18.18
CA THR A 211 -8.51 -23.53 19.41
C THR A 211 -6.99 -23.50 19.23
N PRO A 212 -6.23 -23.21 20.31
CA PRO A 212 -4.77 -23.21 20.24
C PRO A 212 -4.26 -24.59 19.83
N PRO A 213 -3.28 -24.66 18.91
CA PRO A 213 -2.69 -25.93 18.53
C PRO A 213 -1.99 -26.56 19.73
N LYS A 214 -1.98 -27.89 19.80
CA LYS A 214 -1.31 -28.64 20.88
C LYS A 214 0.16 -28.25 21.04
N ARG A 215 0.86 -28.01 19.92
CA ARG A 215 2.24 -27.50 19.84
C ARG A 215 2.41 -26.60 18.63
N THR A 216 3.40 -25.72 18.69
CA THR A 216 3.88 -24.90 17.56
C THR A 216 5.40 -24.81 17.59
N THR A 217 6.00 -24.35 16.50
CA THR A 217 7.45 -24.14 16.40
C THR A 217 7.73 -22.64 16.31
N ILE A 218 8.59 -22.16 17.20
CA ILE A 218 9.09 -20.79 17.21
C ILE A 218 10.54 -20.82 16.75
N TYR A 219 10.86 -19.99 15.77
CA TYR A 219 12.22 -19.81 15.27
C TYR A 219 12.78 -18.51 15.86
N LEU A 220 13.89 -18.60 16.59
CA LEU A 220 14.58 -17.45 17.18
C LEU A 220 16.01 -17.37 16.62
N PRO A 221 16.67 -16.20 16.63
CA PRO A 221 18.10 -16.07 16.37
C PRO A 221 18.93 -17.14 17.13
N LYS A 222 19.92 -17.74 16.47
CA LYS A 222 20.70 -18.87 17.03
C LYS A 222 21.44 -18.54 18.33
N GLU A 223 21.73 -17.27 18.56
CA GLU A 223 22.40 -16.76 19.77
C GLU A 223 21.52 -16.96 21.01
N ILE A 224 20.20 -17.00 20.82
CA ILE A 224 19.24 -17.23 21.90
C ILE A 224 19.21 -18.72 22.21
N ASN A 225 19.66 -19.09 23.40
CA ASN A 225 19.67 -20.47 23.88
C ASN A 225 18.72 -20.65 25.05
N LEU A 226 17.57 -21.27 24.77
CA LEU A 226 16.55 -21.56 25.78
C LEU A 226 16.75 -22.94 26.42
N SER A 227 16.75 -23.00 27.74
CA SER A 227 16.89 -24.26 28.51
C SER A 227 15.54 -24.95 28.74
N LYS A 228 14.49 -24.14 28.92
CA LYS A 228 13.10 -24.55 29.12
C LYS A 228 12.22 -23.78 28.13
N PRO A 229 12.26 -24.13 26.83
CA PRO A 229 11.72 -23.29 25.75
C PRO A 229 10.25 -22.91 25.94
N THR A 230 9.40 -23.85 26.33
CA THR A 230 7.97 -23.58 26.59
C THR A 230 7.76 -22.51 27.66
N ARG A 231 8.46 -22.63 28.80
CA ARG A 231 8.29 -21.69 29.91
C ARG A 231 8.88 -20.33 29.56
N GLU A 232 10.08 -20.32 29.00
CA GLU A 232 10.80 -19.09 28.67
C GLU A 232 10.11 -18.29 27.57
N ILE A 233 9.57 -18.95 26.53
CA ILE A 233 8.80 -18.27 25.48
C ILE A 233 7.47 -17.75 26.01
N ASN A 234 6.73 -18.50 26.84
CA ASN A 234 5.50 -17.95 27.42
C ASN A 234 5.79 -16.74 28.33
N ASN A 235 6.89 -16.75 29.09
CA ASN A 235 7.31 -15.57 29.83
C ASN A 235 7.60 -14.40 28.88
N ILE A 236 8.30 -14.61 27.75
CA ILE A 236 8.54 -13.57 26.74
C ILE A 236 7.21 -13.00 26.22
N LEU A 237 6.23 -13.87 25.96
CA LEU A 237 4.89 -13.50 25.46
C LEU A 237 4.03 -12.74 26.47
N ASP A 238 4.42 -12.60 27.74
CA ASP A 238 3.72 -11.72 28.67
C ASP A 238 3.73 -10.24 28.22
N SER A 239 4.62 -9.85 27.31
CA SER A 239 4.66 -8.52 26.67
C SER A 239 3.68 -8.36 25.49
N LEU A 240 2.86 -9.37 25.19
CA LEU A 240 1.87 -9.32 24.13
C LEU A 240 0.86 -8.15 24.23
N PRO A 241 0.35 -7.74 25.41
CA PRO A 241 -0.57 -6.61 25.51
C PRO A 241 0.02 -5.31 24.96
N LEU A 242 1.31 -5.03 25.23
CA LEU A 242 2.01 -3.87 24.68
C LEU A 242 2.11 -3.95 23.16
N LEU A 243 2.54 -5.10 22.63
CA LEU A 243 2.63 -5.31 21.17
C LEU A 243 1.24 -5.20 20.50
N HIS A 244 0.19 -5.68 21.14
CA HIS A 244 -1.18 -5.58 20.65
C HIS A 244 -1.66 -4.13 20.59
N ALA A 245 -1.41 -3.34 21.63
CA ALA A 245 -1.71 -1.91 21.64
C ALA A 245 -0.97 -1.18 20.49
N ILE A 246 0.33 -1.44 20.33
CA ILE A 246 1.14 -0.91 19.22
C ILE A 246 0.58 -1.33 17.86
N ALA A 247 0.14 -2.58 17.71
CA ALA A 247 -0.38 -3.12 16.45
C ALA A 247 -1.74 -2.52 16.05
N CYS A 248 -2.57 -2.18 17.05
CA CYS A 248 -3.90 -1.62 16.83
C CYS A 248 -3.84 -0.12 16.54
N ASP A 249 -2.94 0.62 17.19
CA ASP A 249 -2.70 2.04 16.92
C ASP A 249 -1.88 2.24 15.64
N ARG A 250 -2.28 3.22 14.82
CA ARG A 250 -1.63 3.44 13.51
C ARG A 250 -0.23 4.03 13.66
N ASP A 251 -0.12 5.11 14.41
CA ASP A 251 1.10 5.91 14.43
C ASP A 251 2.19 5.18 15.24
N SER A 252 1.79 4.51 16.32
CA SER A 252 2.65 3.57 17.04
C SER A 252 3.11 2.45 16.12
N TYR A 253 2.21 1.79 15.38
CA TYR A 253 2.60 0.73 14.46
C TYR A 253 3.62 1.20 13.43
N ILE A 254 3.42 2.38 12.82
CA ILE A 254 4.37 2.93 11.83
C ILE A 254 5.73 3.20 12.47
N TYR A 255 5.77 3.79 13.66
CA TYR A 255 7.02 4.06 14.39
C TYR A 255 7.77 2.76 14.71
N TYR A 256 7.09 1.79 15.35
CA TYR A 256 7.70 0.54 15.77
C TYR A 256 8.04 -0.37 14.59
N TYR A 257 7.29 -0.29 13.49
CA TYR A 257 7.61 -1.00 12.25
C TYR A 257 9.00 -0.60 11.73
N LYS A 258 9.22 0.71 11.55
CA LYS A 258 10.51 1.23 11.04
C LYS A 258 11.66 0.93 11.99
N LYS A 259 11.40 0.99 13.30
CA LYS A 259 12.45 0.83 14.32
C LYS A 259 12.81 -0.63 14.62
N TYR A 260 11.84 -1.55 14.58
CA TYR A 260 12.04 -2.92 15.06
C TYR A 260 11.53 -4.00 14.10
N PHE A 261 10.40 -3.80 13.42
CA PHE A 261 9.79 -4.90 12.65
C PHE A 261 10.50 -5.12 11.32
N LEU A 262 11.02 -4.05 10.70
CA LEU A 262 11.73 -4.12 9.43
C LEU A 262 12.97 -5.03 9.48
N GLN A 263 13.67 -5.01 10.63
CA GLN A 263 14.90 -5.78 10.89
C GLN A 263 14.65 -7.29 11.02
N LEU A 264 13.38 -7.73 11.14
CA LEU A 264 13.05 -9.15 11.24
C LEU A 264 13.40 -9.95 9.99
N LYS A 265 13.61 -9.29 8.85
CA LYS A 265 14.03 -9.94 7.60
C LYS A 265 15.50 -10.33 7.56
N ASP A 266 16.33 -9.70 8.40
CA ASP A 266 17.78 -9.88 8.36
C ASP A 266 18.25 -11.09 9.19
N VAL A 267 17.33 -11.78 9.88
CA VAL A 267 17.65 -12.95 10.70
C VAL A 267 17.74 -14.19 9.82
N ALA A 268 18.87 -14.34 9.12
CA ALA A 268 19.12 -15.49 8.24
C ALA A 268 19.36 -16.79 9.02
N ASP A 269 19.91 -16.72 10.23
CA ASP A 269 20.29 -17.89 11.00
C ASP A 269 19.43 -18.07 12.27
N THR A 270 18.62 -19.13 12.29
CA THR A 270 17.64 -19.37 13.36
C THR A 270 17.73 -20.77 13.94
N LYS A 271 17.28 -20.90 15.19
CA LYS A 271 17.10 -22.16 15.92
C LYS A 271 15.61 -22.38 16.20
N SER A 272 15.13 -23.59 15.93
CA SER A 272 13.74 -23.97 16.11
C SER A 272 13.47 -24.50 17.53
N TYR A 273 12.38 -24.04 18.13
CA TYR A 273 11.90 -24.49 19.44
C TYR A 273 10.45 -24.96 19.34
N GLN A 274 10.21 -26.24 19.61
CA GLN A 274 8.85 -26.78 19.67
C GLN A 274 8.26 -26.56 21.06
N ILE A 275 7.18 -25.80 21.15
CA ILE A 275 6.57 -25.36 22.42
C ILE A 275 5.05 -25.53 22.44
N LYS A 276 4.47 -25.38 23.64
CA LYS A 276 3.04 -25.12 23.84
C LYS A 276 2.86 -23.65 24.24
N ILE A 277 2.02 -22.91 23.51
CA ILE A 277 1.66 -21.53 23.89
C ILE A 277 0.49 -21.60 24.88
N ASP A 278 0.55 -20.81 25.95
CA ASP A 278 -0.53 -20.71 26.92
C ASP A 278 -1.79 -20.12 26.29
N GLU A 279 -2.97 -20.61 26.69
CA GLU A 279 -4.25 -20.19 26.11
C GLU A 279 -4.50 -18.69 26.26
N LYS A 280 -4.02 -18.09 27.37
CA LYS A 280 -4.07 -16.63 27.61
C LYS A 280 -3.35 -15.81 26.54
N HIS A 281 -2.34 -16.36 25.86
CA HIS A 281 -1.60 -15.65 24.83
C HIS A 281 -2.19 -15.83 23.43
N TRP A 282 -2.91 -16.93 23.20
CA TRP A 282 -3.30 -17.33 21.86
C TRP A 282 -4.23 -16.33 21.17
N HIS A 283 -5.24 -15.83 21.87
CA HIS A 283 -6.20 -14.88 21.31
C HIS A 283 -5.52 -13.55 20.93
N ILE A 284 -4.59 -13.06 21.76
CA ILE A 284 -3.82 -11.84 21.48
C ILE A 284 -2.92 -12.05 20.27
N ILE A 285 -2.25 -13.20 20.18
CA ILE A 285 -1.44 -13.57 19.01
C ILE A 285 -2.31 -13.54 17.75
N GLN A 286 -3.47 -14.19 17.72
CA GLN A 286 -4.33 -14.18 16.53
C GLN A 286 -4.77 -12.76 16.14
N SER A 287 -5.08 -11.92 17.12
CA SER A 287 -5.41 -10.51 16.87
C SER A 287 -4.25 -9.71 16.30
N ILE A 288 -3.03 -9.88 16.83
CA ILE A 288 -1.83 -9.24 16.27
C ILE A 288 -1.62 -9.70 14.82
N LYS A 289 -1.72 -11.00 14.56
CA LYS A 289 -1.53 -11.56 13.22
C LYS A 289 -2.53 -10.99 12.21
N SER A 290 -3.80 -10.83 12.59
CA SER A 290 -4.85 -10.33 11.69
C SER A 290 -4.68 -8.86 11.29
N VAL A 291 -3.94 -8.07 12.07
CA VAL A 291 -3.71 -6.64 11.82
C VAL A 291 -2.29 -6.30 11.34
N THR A 292 -1.34 -7.22 11.48
CA THR A 292 0.09 -6.99 11.16
C THR A 292 0.70 -7.95 10.14
N GLY A 293 0.08 -9.11 9.90
CA GLY A 293 0.68 -10.16 9.07
C GLY A 293 1.90 -10.85 9.68
N LEU A 294 2.25 -10.54 10.94
CA LEU A 294 3.34 -11.21 11.64
C LEU A 294 3.05 -12.71 11.81
N ASN A 295 4.08 -13.53 11.85
CA ASN A 295 3.98 -14.93 12.25
C ASN A 295 4.33 -15.12 13.74
N ASN A 296 4.10 -16.32 14.27
CA ASN A 296 4.33 -16.60 15.69
C ASN A 296 5.79 -16.37 16.11
N SER A 297 6.76 -16.71 15.25
CA SER A 297 8.18 -16.50 15.50
C SER A 297 8.52 -15.02 15.56
N GLN A 298 8.05 -14.24 14.60
CA GLN A 298 8.26 -12.80 14.56
C GLN A 298 7.66 -12.10 15.79
N ILE A 299 6.46 -12.52 16.22
CA ILE A 299 5.83 -12.01 17.44
C ILE A 299 6.71 -12.30 18.66
N ALA A 300 7.18 -13.54 18.82
CA ALA A 300 8.05 -13.92 19.93
C ALA A 300 9.37 -13.12 19.92
N THR A 301 9.99 -12.94 18.75
CA THR A 301 11.20 -12.14 18.58
C THR A 301 10.97 -10.68 18.97
N ILE A 302 9.87 -10.05 18.52
CA ILE A 302 9.54 -8.66 18.91
C ILE A 302 9.32 -8.55 20.42
N CYS A 303 8.54 -9.45 21.02
CA CYS A 303 8.31 -9.44 22.47
C CYS A 303 9.63 -9.59 23.25
N LEU A 304 10.55 -10.42 22.77
CA LEU A 304 11.88 -10.55 23.36
C LEU A 304 12.67 -9.23 23.25
N THR A 305 12.69 -8.61 22.07
CA THR A 305 13.32 -7.30 21.85
C THR A 305 12.75 -6.23 22.78
N PHE A 306 11.42 -6.22 23.00
CA PHE A 306 10.78 -5.27 23.92
C PHE A 306 11.24 -5.47 25.36
N LYS A 307 11.36 -6.73 25.81
CA LYS A 307 11.89 -7.03 27.15
C LYS A 307 13.35 -6.64 27.31
N ILE A 308 14.20 -6.96 26.33
CA ILE A 308 15.63 -6.62 26.37
C ILE A 308 15.82 -5.11 26.44
N ASN A 309 15.08 -4.37 25.61
CA ASN A 309 15.19 -2.91 25.52
C ASN A 309 14.36 -2.17 26.58
N LYS A 310 13.68 -2.88 27.49
CA LYS A 310 12.80 -2.31 28.53
C LYS A 310 11.83 -1.27 27.97
N ILE A 311 11.21 -1.59 26.84
CA ILE A 311 10.21 -0.71 26.24
C ILE A 311 9.01 -0.67 27.18
N PRO A 312 8.58 0.53 27.64
CA PRO A 312 7.49 0.68 28.59
C PRO A 312 6.15 0.22 28.05
#